data_AF-A0A1Q7SYY9-F1
#
_entry.id   AF-A0A1Q7SYY9-F1
#
_cell.length_a   1.000
_cell.length_b   1.000
_cell.length_c   1.000
_cell.angle_alpha   90.00
_cell.angle_beta   90.00
_cell.angle_gamma   90.00
#
_symmetry.space_group_name_H-M   'P 1'
#
loop_
_entity.id
_entity.type
_entity.pdbx_description
1 polymer ?
#
loop_
_entity_poly.entity_id
_entity_poly.type
_entity_poly.pdbx_seq_one_letter_code
_entity_poly.pdbx_strand_id
1 'polypeptide(L)'
;MHELGHILLGHEAARVDVAEDGSLVLFTYDKDQEDEANWLAACLLLPRAALLLIRKEGGDLRESAKEYGVSQVMLQYRLNVTGVEYQARRTTRRAVNRGLSTRPKTVGD
;
A
#
# COMPACT_ATOMS: atom_id res chain seq x y z
N MET A 1 4.89 -5.46 -11.77
CA MET A 1 5.08 -4.01 -11.54
C MET A 1 6.45 -3.69 -10.96
N HIS A 2 7.08 -4.64 -10.25
CA HIS A 2 8.44 -4.52 -9.73
C HIS A 2 9.46 -4.17 -10.84
N GLU A 3 9.44 -4.93 -11.93
CA GLU A 3 10.34 -4.77 -13.08
C GLU A 3 10.08 -3.45 -13.81
N LEU A 4 8.81 -3.02 -13.88
CA LEU A 4 8.47 -1.69 -14.38
C LEU A 4 9.01 -0.59 -13.45
N GLY A 5 9.02 -0.83 -12.13
CA GLY A 5 9.63 0.05 -11.14
C GLY A 5 11.11 0.28 -11.42
N HIS A 6 11.87 -0.79 -11.69
CA HIS A 6 13.28 -0.68 -12.10
C HIS A 6 13.45 0.19 -13.35
N ILE A 7 12.61 -0.01 -14.38
CA ILE A 7 12.67 0.79 -15.61
C ILE A 7 12.39 2.27 -15.33
N LEU A 8 11.35 2.57 -14.53
CA LEU A 8 10.95 3.94 -14.22
C LEU A 8 11.96 4.69 -13.35
N LEU A 9 12.67 3.98 -12.46
CA LEU A 9 13.71 4.55 -11.62
C LEU A 9 15.08 4.61 -12.31
N GLY A 10 15.22 4.01 -13.49
CA GLY A 10 16.49 3.96 -14.21
C GLY A 10 17.53 3.05 -13.53
N HIS A 11 17.06 2.02 -12.82
CA HIS A 11 17.91 1.05 -12.15
C HIS A 11 18.79 0.27 -13.13
N GLU A 12 20.01 -0.03 -12.71
CA GLU A 12 20.93 -0.85 -13.48
C GLU A 12 20.49 -2.33 -13.37
N ALA A 13 20.43 -3.02 -14.51
CA ALA A 13 20.05 -4.43 -14.51
C ALA A 13 21.12 -5.27 -13.82
N ALA A 14 20.69 -6.17 -12.94
CA ALA A 14 21.59 -7.13 -12.32
C ALA A 14 22.30 -7.97 -13.40
N ARG A 15 23.64 -7.94 -13.41
CA ARG A 15 24.44 -8.75 -14.33
C ARG A 15 24.53 -10.18 -13.81
N VAL A 16 24.18 -11.12 -14.68
CA VAL A 16 24.38 -12.55 -14.47
C VAL A 16 25.54 -13.00 -15.33
N ASP A 17 26.60 -13.51 -14.71
CA ASP A 17 27.70 -14.16 -15.40
C ASP A 17 27.65 -15.68 -15.14
N VAL A 18 28.20 -16.46 -16.07
CA VAL A 18 28.34 -17.91 -15.93
C VAL A 18 29.73 -18.19 -15.38
N ALA A 19 29.82 -18.79 -14.20
CA ALA A 19 31.08 -19.25 -13.63
C ALA A 19 31.67 -20.40 -14.44
N GLU A 20 32.97 -20.67 -14.28
CA GLU A 20 33.68 -21.71 -15.04
C GLU A 20 33.11 -23.12 -14.85
N ASP A 21 32.40 -23.37 -13.74
CA ASP A 21 31.71 -24.62 -13.44
C ASP A 21 30.28 -24.70 -14.04
N GLY A 22 29.86 -23.68 -14.79
CA GLY A 22 28.54 -23.57 -15.39
C GLY A 22 27.45 -23.04 -14.45
N SER A 23 27.78 -22.67 -13.20
CA SER A 23 26.83 -22.04 -12.30
C SER A 23 26.54 -20.58 -12.69
N LEU A 24 25.30 -20.13 -12.50
CA LEU A 24 24.92 -18.74 -12.69
C LEU A 24 25.26 -17.95 -11.43
N VAL A 25 26.09 -16.91 -11.57
CA VAL A 25 26.45 -16.02 -10.47
C VAL A 25 25.80 -14.65 -10.73
N LEU A 26 24.94 -14.22 -9.80
CA LEU A 26 24.47 -12.84 -9.76
C LEU A 26 25.59 -11.97 -9.21
N PHE A 27 26.17 -11.12 -10.06
CA PHE A 27 27.34 -10.35 -9.68
C PHE A 27 26.97 -8.99 -9.06
N THR A 28 25.82 -8.43 -9.42
CA THR A 28 25.39 -7.09 -8.99
C THR A 28 23.96 -7.14 -8.46
N TYR A 29 23.80 -7.62 -7.21
CA TYR A 29 22.56 -7.45 -6.46
C TYR A 29 22.66 -6.16 -5.65
N ASP A 30 21.93 -5.13 -6.07
CA ASP A 30 21.81 -3.86 -5.34
C ASP A 30 20.51 -3.86 -4.54
N LYS A 31 20.65 -4.03 -3.21
CA LYS A 31 19.51 -4.11 -2.31
C LYS A 31 18.66 -2.84 -2.31
N ASP A 32 19.27 -1.66 -2.44
CA ASP A 32 18.55 -0.39 -2.38
C ASP A 32 17.68 -0.24 -3.64
N GLN A 33 18.20 -0.61 -4.81
CA GLN A 33 17.43 -0.64 -6.05
C GLN A 33 16.24 -1.63 -6.00
N GLU A 34 16.43 -2.79 -5.40
CA GLU A 34 15.34 -3.76 -5.21
C GLU A 34 14.27 -3.24 -4.24
N ASP A 35 14.67 -2.61 -3.14
CA ASP A 35 13.73 -2.06 -2.16
C ASP A 35 12.96 -0.86 -2.74
N GLU A 36 13.62 0.00 -3.50
CA GLU A 36 13.01 1.14 -4.19
C GLU A 36 12.02 0.70 -5.29
N ALA A 37 12.40 -0.28 -6.13
CA ALA A 37 11.54 -0.82 -7.16
C ALA A 37 10.30 -1.51 -6.56
N ASN A 38 10.47 -2.27 -5.48
CA ASN A 38 9.37 -2.87 -4.74
C ASN A 38 8.41 -1.79 -4.19
N TRP A 39 8.96 -0.72 -3.60
CA TRP A 39 8.16 0.38 -3.07
C TRP A 39 7.37 1.11 -4.15
N LEU A 40 8.01 1.43 -5.28
CA LEU A 40 7.37 2.09 -6.41
C LEU A 40 6.29 1.19 -7.03
N ALA A 41 6.56 -0.10 -7.22
CA ALA A 41 5.58 -1.06 -7.71
C ALA A 41 4.32 -1.09 -6.83
N ALA A 42 4.49 -1.07 -5.51
CA ALA A 42 3.38 -1.00 -4.57
C ALA A 42 2.59 0.32 -4.67
N CYS A 43 3.28 1.43 -4.94
CA CYS A 43 2.65 2.72 -5.19
C CYS A 43 1.87 2.77 -6.50
N LEU A 44 2.37 2.13 -7.56
CA LEU A 44 1.71 2.06 -8.86
C LEU A 44 0.45 1.20 -8.82
N LEU A 45 0.49 0.07 -8.11
CA LEU A 45 -0.67 -0.81 -7.92
C LEU A 45 -1.73 -0.19 -7.02
N LEU A 46 -1.30 0.47 -5.95
CA LEU A 46 -2.18 1.05 -4.93
C LEU A 46 -1.78 2.50 -4.61
N PRO A 47 -2.13 3.44 -5.51
CA PRO A 47 -1.93 4.86 -5.26
C PRO A 47 -2.71 5.30 -4.02
N ARG A 48 -2.18 6.30 -3.30
CA ARG A 48 -2.81 6.76 -2.05
C ARG A 48 -4.27 7.21 -2.24
N ALA A 49 -4.62 7.78 -3.39
CA ALA A 49 -5.99 8.17 -3.71
C ALA A 49 -6.95 6.98 -3.73
N ALA A 50 -6.54 5.85 -4.32
CA ALA A 50 -7.32 4.62 -4.33
C ALA A 50 -7.55 4.08 -2.91
N LEU A 51 -6.50 4.08 -2.07
CA LEU A 51 -6.59 3.66 -0.68
C LEU A 51 -7.61 4.50 0.13
N LEU A 52 -7.62 5.81 -0.10
CA LEU A 52 -8.59 6.71 0.52
C LEU A 52 -10.02 6.42 0.05
N LEU A 53 -10.21 6.12 -1.24
CA LEU A 53 -11.50 5.76 -1.80
C LEU A 53 -12.03 4.46 -1.19
N ILE A 54 -11.22 3.40 -1.18
CA ILE A 54 -11.53 2.10 -0.57
C ILE A 54 -12.03 2.29 0.87
N ARG A 55 -11.35 3.13 1.65
CA ARG A 55 -11.74 3.41 3.05
C ARG A 55 -12.92 4.34 3.21
N LYS A 56 -13.19 5.21 2.24
CA LYS A 56 -14.38 6.06 2.22
C LYS A 56 -15.64 5.25 1.90
N GLU A 57 -15.53 4.29 1.00
CA GLU A 57 -16.64 3.44 0.55
C GLU A 57 -16.97 2.32 1.55
N GLY A 58 -16.08 2.06 2.51
CA GLY A 58 -16.26 1.01 3.51
C GLY A 58 -16.13 -0.40 2.92
N GLY A 59 -15.43 -0.53 1.77
CA GLY A 59 -15.30 -1.78 1.04
C GLY A 59 -14.62 -2.87 1.87
N ASP A 60 -15.10 -4.10 1.70
CA ASP A 60 -14.44 -5.28 2.25
C ASP A 60 -13.02 -5.40 1.66
N LEU A 61 -12.06 -5.77 2.52
CA LEU A 61 -10.65 -5.79 2.15
C LEU A 61 -10.37 -6.85 1.06
N ARG A 62 -11.08 -7.99 1.10
CA ARG A 62 -10.91 -9.08 0.14
C ARG A 62 -11.49 -8.70 -1.21
N GLU A 63 -12.68 -8.10 -1.23
CA GLU A 63 -13.29 -7.61 -2.47
C GLU A 63 -12.46 -6.50 -3.11
N SER A 64 -12.01 -5.53 -2.31
CA SER A 64 -11.15 -4.44 -2.78
C SER A 64 -9.82 -4.98 -3.32
N ALA A 65 -9.20 -5.94 -2.66
CA ALA A 65 -7.96 -6.54 -3.16
C ALA A 65 -8.17 -7.23 -4.52
N LYS A 66 -9.31 -7.91 -4.70
CA LYS A 66 -9.68 -8.56 -5.97
C LYS A 66 -9.90 -7.54 -7.09
N GLU A 67 -10.59 -6.42 -6.80
CA GLU A 67 -10.86 -5.35 -7.76
C GLU A 67 -9.55 -4.73 -8.29
N TYR A 68 -8.59 -4.47 -7.41
CA TYR A 68 -7.30 -3.89 -7.77
C TYR A 68 -6.27 -4.93 -8.25
N GLY A 69 -6.63 -6.22 -8.30
CA GLY A 69 -5.76 -7.29 -8.78
C GLY A 69 -4.52 -7.54 -7.89
N VAL A 70 -4.65 -7.30 -6.58
CA VAL A 70 -3.56 -7.44 -5.60
C VAL A 70 -3.89 -8.44 -4.50
N SER A 71 -2.89 -8.85 -3.72
CA SER A 71 -3.14 -9.64 -2.53
C SER A 71 -3.74 -8.77 -1.41
N GLN A 72 -4.53 -9.39 -0.52
CA GLN A 72 -5.03 -8.71 0.68
C GLN A 72 -3.88 -8.21 1.58
N VAL A 73 -2.78 -8.98 1.65
CA VAL A 73 -1.59 -8.62 2.43
C VAL A 73 -0.97 -7.33 1.88
N MET A 74 -0.83 -7.19 0.57
CA MET A 74 -0.32 -5.99 -0.10
C MET A 74 -1.23 -4.79 0.14
N LEU A 75 -2.54 -4.96 -0.02
CA LEU A 75 -3.52 -3.90 0.25
C LEU A 75 -3.45 -3.42 1.70
N GLN A 76 -3.42 -4.36 2.65
CA GLN A 76 -3.31 -4.04 4.07
C GLN A 76 -1.99 -3.35 4.40
N TYR A 77 -0.88 -3.82 3.85
CA TYR A 77 0.43 -3.20 3.98
C TYR A 77 0.37 -1.73 3.52
N ARG A 78 -0.16 -1.49 2.31
CA ARG A 78 -0.29 -0.13 1.74
C ARG A 78 -1.16 0.80 2.57
N LEU A 79 -2.29 0.31 3.09
CA LEU A 79 -3.16 1.09 3.98
C LEU A 79 -2.43 1.53 5.27
N ASN A 80 -1.55 0.67 5.79
CA ASN A 80 -0.78 0.95 7.00
C ASN A 80 0.36 1.95 6.73
N VAL A 81 1.23 1.67 5.76
CA VAL A 81 2.44 2.49 5.53
C VAL A 81 2.14 3.88 4.99
N THR A 82 0.98 4.08 4.33
CA THR A 82 0.54 5.41 3.87
C THR A 82 -0.19 6.23 4.94
N GLY A 83 -0.44 5.66 6.11
CA GLY A 83 -1.21 6.28 7.19
C GLY A 83 -2.70 6.45 6.88
N VAL A 84 -3.19 5.93 5.76
CA VAL A 84 -4.62 6.00 5.38
C VAL A 84 -5.49 5.30 6.42
N GLU A 85 -5.05 4.14 6.91
CA GLU A 85 -5.74 3.42 7.97
C GLU A 85 -5.96 4.29 9.21
N TYR A 86 -4.91 5.03 9.59
CA TYR A 86 -4.94 5.90 10.74
C TYR A 86 -5.88 7.10 10.55
N GLN A 87 -5.87 7.68 9.34
CA GLN A 87 -6.76 8.78 8.98
C GLN A 87 -8.23 8.35 9.00
N ALA A 88 -8.54 7.19 8.43
CA ALA A 88 -9.89 6.62 8.42
C ALA A 88 -10.43 6.45 9.84
N ARG A 89 -9.66 5.81 10.73
CA ARG A 89 -10.02 5.61 12.15
C ARG A 89 -10.30 6.92 12.88
N ARG A 90 -9.50 7.96 12.64
CA ARG A 90 -9.69 9.29 13.26
C ARG A 90 -10.96 9.97 12.77
N THR A 91 -11.25 9.89 11.47
CA THR A 91 -12.46 10.47 10.88
C THR A 91 -13.72 9.82 11.45
N THR A 92 -13.77 8.49 11.52
CA THR A 92 -14.90 7.77 12.11
C THR A 92 -15.11 8.14 13.58
N ARG A 93 -14.04 8.19 14.39
CA ARG A 93 -14.15 8.61 15.80
C ARG A 93 -14.70 10.04 15.94
N ARG A 94 -14.25 10.96 15.08
CA ARG A 94 -14.76 12.34 15.08
C ARG A 94 -16.25 12.39 14.72
N ALA A 95 -16.69 11.61 13.74
CA ALA A 95 -18.10 11.54 13.36
C ALA A 95 -18.97 10.99 14.51
N VAL A 96 -18.53 9.90 15.16
CA VAL A 96 -19.21 9.32 16.33
C VAL A 96 -19.30 10.33 17.48
N ASN A 97 -18.18 10.98 17.83
CA ASN A 97 -18.17 11.97 18.92
C ASN A 97 -19.06 13.18 18.62
N ARG A 98 -19.15 13.62 17.36
CA ARG A 98 -20.12 14.67 16.97
C ARG A 98 -21.56 14.20 17.15
N GLY A 99 -21.89 12.97 16.73
CA GLY A 99 -23.25 12.41 16.90
C GLY A 99 -23.65 12.18 18.36
N LEU A 100 -22.69 11.89 19.24
CA LEU A 100 -22.91 11.80 20.69
C LEU A 100 -23.13 13.18 21.33
N SER A 101 -22.42 14.22 20.85
CA SER A 101 -22.54 15.59 21.35
C SER A 101 -23.86 16.27 20.98
N THR A 102 -24.58 15.80 19.96
CA THR A 102 -25.85 16.39 19.50
C THR A 102 -27.09 15.75 20.12
N ARG A 103 -26.97 14.80 21.05
CA ARG A 103 -28.14 14.31 21.80
C ARG A 103 -28.66 15.45 22.69
N PRO A 104 -29.93 15.88 22.57
CA PRO A 104 -30.47 16.92 23.43
C PRO A 104 -30.38 16.46 24.88
N LYS A 105 -29.84 17.32 25.77
CA LYS A 105 -29.98 17.13 27.21
C LYS A 105 -31.49 17.12 27.49
N THR A 106 -32.03 15.98 27.89
CA THR A 106 -33.38 15.92 28.45
C THR A 106 -33.38 16.87 29.65
N VAL A 107 -34.09 17.99 29.51
CA VAL A 107 -34.39 18.90 30.60
C VAL A 107 -35.22 18.07 31.58
N GLY A 108 -34.68 17.84 32.77
CA GLY A 108 -35.41 17.19 33.85
C GLY A 108 -36.38 18.19 34.46
N ASP A 109 -37.65 17.81 34.48
CA ASP A 109 -38.70 18.39 35.33
C ASP A 109 -38.59 17.84 36.76
#